data_AF-A0A924WBD8-F1
#
_entry.id   AF-A0A924WBD8-F1
#
_cell.length_a   1.000
_cell.length_b   1.000
_cell.length_c   1.000
_cell.angle_alpha   90.00
_cell.angle_beta   90.00
_cell.angle_gamma   90.00
#
_symmetry.space_group_name_H-M   'P 1'
#
loop_
_entity.id
_entity.type
_entity.pdbx_description
1 polymer ?
#
loop_
_entity_poly.entity_id
_entity_poly.type
_entity_poly.pdbx_seq_one_letter_code
_entity_poly.pdbx_strand_id
1 'polypeptide(L)'
;MMCAAAWCLTASTGSAMAQDVGVASVETDAPGGPQDLPGREKGERSRLEADLPKPPTAEPVAPEPGEWFGGKPWWEWSNATGNWGGARTSLDDHGFAFAGSFTLDWSSVWSGGLARRASTRTFVDFNLTLDTEKFLGLEGGTFFVDFYSTNGRGGSDDAGDFQGFSNIQTDENLDQIAEVWYEQWL
;
A
#
# COMPACT_ATOMS: atom_id res chain seq x y z
N MET A 1 -34.40 0.60 -45.61
CA MET A 1 -33.14 0.99 -46.30
C MET A 1 -32.31 1.76 -45.30
N MET A 2 -31.34 1.10 -44.66
CA MET A 2 -29.89 1.21 -44.92
C MET A 2 -29.29 2.47 -44.24
N CYS A 3 -28.26 2.44 -43.40
CA CYS A 3 -27.22 1.45 -43.14
C CYS A 3 -26.71 1.54 -41.70
N ALA A 4 -26.37 0.38 -41.14
CA ALA A 4 -25.44 0.22 -40.02
C ALA A 4 -24.00 0.17 -40.56
N ALA A 5 -23.05 0.76 -39.83
CA ALA A 5 -21.66 0.30 -39.69
C ALA A 5 -20.90 1.33 -38.83
N ALA A 6 -20.71 1.04 -37.55
CA ALA A 6 -19.64 1.64 -36.77
C ALA A 6 -18.61 0.54 -36.52
N TRP A 7 -17.42 0.73 -37.10
CA TRP A 7 -16.30 -0.18 -36.99
C TRP A 7 -15.79 -0.25 -35.56
N CYS A 8 -15.73 -1.47 -35.04
CA CYS A 8 -15.03 -1.82 -33.82
C CYS A 8 -13.62 -2.31 -34.24
N LEU A 9 -12.58 -1.53 -33.93
CA LEU A 9 -11.19 -1.98 -33.98
C LEU A 9 -10.51 -1.61 -32.66
N THR A 10 -10.70 -2.47 -31.66
CA THR A 10 -9.87 -2.49 -30.45
C THR A 10 -8.65 -3.36 -30.77
N ALA A 11 -7.49 -2.74 -30.99
CA ALA A 11 -6.22 -3.42 -30.91
C ALA A 11 -5.88 -3.61 -29.43
N SER A 12 -6.15 -4.81 -28.89
CA SER A 12 -5.69 -5.21 -27.56
C SER A 12 -4.22 -5.64 -27.65
N THR A 13 -3.29 -4.72 -27.45
CA THR A 13 -1.95 -5.11 -26.98
C THR A 13 -2.04 -5.26 -25.48
N GLY A 14 -2.39 -6.47 -25.03
CA GLY A 14 -2.28 -6.84 -23.62
C GLY A 14 -0.82 -6.93 -23.23
N SER A 15 -0.24 -5.84 -22.75
CA SER A 15 0.86 -5.95 -21.78
C SER A 15 0.22 -6.08 -20.41
N ALA A 16 0.29 -7.28 -19.85
CA ALA A 16 0.01 -7.50 -18.44
C ALA A 16 1.09 -6.76 -17.63
N MET A 17 0.83 -5.49 -17.32
CA MET A 17 1.51 -4.82 -16.22
C MET A 17 0.94 -5.45 -14.95
N ALA A 18 1.69 -6.38 -14.36
CA ALA A 18 1.45 -6.80 -12.99
C ALA A 18 1.58 -5.53 -12.14
N GLN A 19 0.45 -4.94 -11.75
CA GLN A 19 0.42 -3.90 -10.75
C GLN A 19 0.70 -4.59 -9.42
N ASP A 20 1.95 -4.48 -8.98
CA ASP A 20 2.34 -4.74 -7.60
C ASP A 20 1.75 -3.59 -6.78
N VAL A 21 0.43 -3.66 -6.54
CA VAL A 21 -0.22 -2.87 -5.50
C VAL A 21 0.32 -3.44 -4.21
N GLY A 22 1.41 -2.83 -3.73
CA GLY A 22 1.89 -2.99 -2.37
C GLY A 22 0.81 -2.52 -1.42
N VAL A 23 -0.16 -3.40 -1.14
CA VAL A 23 -0.67 -3.54 0.21
C VAL A 23 0.60 -3.73 1.03
N ALA A 24 0.86 -2.86 1.99
CA ALA A 24 1.92 -3.07 2.95
C ALA A 24 1.54 -4.28 3.82
N SER A 25 1.60 -5.47 3.23
CA SER A 25 2.14 -6.61 3.93
C SER A 25 3.50 -6.12 4.39
N VAL A 26 3.61 -5.77 5.67
CA VAL A 26 4.89 -5.87 6.35
C VAL A 26 5.22 -7.36 6.28
N GLU A 27 5.75 -7.78 5.14
CA GLU A 27 6.46 -9.04 5.03
C GLU A 27 7.72 -8.75 5.81
N THR A 28 7.63 -8.99 7.10
CA THR A 28 8.79 -9.06 7.97
C THR A 28 9.77 -9.99 7.26
N ASP A 29 10.89 -9.44 6.79
CA ASP A 29 12.12 -10.20 6.52
C ASP A 29 12.69 -10.76 7.85
N ALA A 30 11.81 -11.17 8.77
CA ALA A 30 12.14 -12.03 9.85
C ALA A 30 12.56 -13.35 9.21
N PRO A 31 13.78 -13.87 9.48
CA PRO A 31 14.10 -15.23 9.13
C PRO A 31 13.08 -16.10 9.86
N GLY A 32 12.06 -16.57 9.12
CA GLY A 32 10.96 -17.33 9.68
C GLY A 32 11.52 -18.41 10.57
N GLY A 33 11.31 -18.26 11.89
CA GLY A 33 11.75 -19.24 12.87
C GLY A 33 11.24 -20.62 12.46
N PRO A 34 11.96 -21.72 12.79
CA PRO A 34 11.61 -23.04 12.31
C PRO A 34 10.16 -23.38 12.70
N GLN A 35 9.25 -23.29 11.73
CA GLN A 35 7.85 -23.73 11.84
C GLN A 35 7.81 -25.27 11.77
N ASP A 36 8.43 -25.93 12.74
CA ASP A 36 8.47 -27.39 12.81
C ASP A 36 7.23 -27.88 13.56
N LEU A 37 6.13 -28.03 12.82
CA LEU A 37 4.89 -28.57 13.34
C LEU A 37 5.07 -30.08 13.63
N PRO A 38 4.71 -30.58 14.84
CA PRO A 38 4.85 -32.00 15.17
C PRO A 38 4.13 -32.88 14.14
N GLY A 39 4.88 -33.75 13.46
CA GLY A 39 4.34 -34.72 12.49
C GLY A 39 4.27 -34.25 11.03
N ARG A 40 4.83 -33.09 10.68
CA ARG A 40 4.92 -32.63 9.29
C ARG A 40 6.39 -32.55 8.86
N GLU A 41 6.92 -33.62 8.28
CA GLU A 41 8.25 -33.55 7.64
C GLU A 41 8.24 -32.48 6.55
N LYS A 42 9.31 -31.65 6.51
CA LYS A 42 9.48 -30.57 5.54
C LYS A 42 9.40 -31.17 4.12
N GLY A 43 8.32 -30.88 3.41
CA GLY A 43 8.04 -31.45 2.09
C GLY A 43 9.07 -31.04 1.02
N GLU A 44 9.10 -31.79 -0.09
CA GLU A 44 10.05 -31.62 -1.21
C GLU A 44 10.23 -30.18 -1.71
N ARG A 45 9.21 -29.32 -1.58
CA ARG A 45 9.29 -27.89 -1.94
C ARG A 45 10.40 -27.14 -1.21
N SER A 46 10.57 -27.37 0.10
CA SER A 46 11.62 -26.69 0.87
C SER A 46 13.03 -27.16 0.50
N ARG A 47 13.19 -28.39 -0.02
CA ARG A 47 14.47 -28.88 -0.54
C ARG A 47 14.80 -28.23 -1.88
N LEU A 48 13.78 -28.04 -2.72
CA LEU A 48 13.91 -27.37 -4.01
C LEU A 48 14.29 -25.88 -3.82
N GLU A 49 13.75 -25.18 -2.81
CA GLU A 49 14.18 -23.82 -2.45
C GLU A 49 15.64 -23.73 -1.99
N ALA A 50 16.14 -24.76 -1.27
CA ALA A 50 17.53 -24.80 -0.83
C ALA A 50 18.53 -25.04 -1.98
N ASP A 51 18.08 -25.68 -3.05
CA ASP A 51 18.85 -25.95 -4.27
C ASP A 51 18.70 -24.85 -5.33
N LEU A 52 17.90 -23.79 -5.07
CA LEU A 52 17.87 -22.63 -5.95
C LEU A 52 19.20 -21.89 -5.85
N PRO A 53 19.84 -21.53 -6.98
CA PRO A 53 20.98 -20.63 -6.95
C PRO A 53 20.57 -19.34 -6.25
N LYS A 54 21.29 -18.99 -5.19
CA LYS A 54 21.11 -17.72 -4.48
C LYS A 54 21.04 -16.60 -5.52
N PRO A 55 20.03 -15.71 -5.46
CA PRO A 55 19.97 -14.59 -6.38
C PRO A 55 21.33 -13.88 -6.37
N PRO A 56 21.85 -13.49 -7.54
CA PRO A 56 23.14 -12.83 -7.61
C PRO A 56 23.13 -11.66 -6.64
N THR A 57 24.16 -11.59 -5.78
CA THR A 57 24.38 -10.47 -4.86
C THR A 57 24.19 -9.19 -5.66
N ALA A 58 23.16 -8.40 -5.31
CA ALA A 58 22.87 -7.17 -6.00
C ALA A 58 24.15 -6.33 -6.02
N GLU A 59 24.64 -6.02 -7.22
CA GLU A 59 25.78 -5.13 -7.39
C GLU A 59 25.44 -3.78 -6.73
N PRO A 60 26.42 -3.05 -6.17
CA PRO A 60 26.17 -1.74 -5.59
C PRO A 60 25.63 -0.82 -6.69
N VAL A 61 24.31 -0.64 -6.71
CA VAL A 61 23.67 0.33 -7.61
C VAL A 61 24.19 1.69 -7.19
N ALA A 62 24.81 2.40 -8.13
CA ALA A 62 25.23 3.78 -7.91
C ALA A 62 24.03 4.56 -7.35
N PRO A 63 24.23 5.45 -6.35
CA PRO A 63 23.12 6.12 -5.70
C PRO A 63 22.28 6.84 -6.76
N GLU A 64 21.07 6.33 -6.96
CA GLU A 64 20.09 6.91 -7.87
C GLU A 64 19.89 8.39 -7.47
N PRO A 65 19.78 9.30 -8.44
CA PRO A 65 19.62 10.72 -8.14
C PRO A 65 18.37 10.91 -7.26
N GLY A 66 18.57 11.49 -6.08
CA GLY A 66 17.57 11.50 -5.02
C GLY A 66 16.25 12.17 -5.43
N GLU A 67 15.14 11.56 -5.03
CA GLU A 67 13.80 12.11 -5.27
C GLU A 67 13.66 13.52 -4.66
N TRP A 68 12.79 14.38 -5.21
CA TRP A 68 12.71 15.85 -4.97
C TRP A 68 13.70 16.68 -5.79
N PHE A 69 14.94 16.21 -6.03
CA PHE A 69 15.98 16.99 -6.74
C PHE A 69 16.69 16.23 -7.89
N GLY A 70 16.32 14.97 -8.13
CA GLY A 70 17.05 14.01 -8.96
C GLY A 70 16.62 13.90 -10.42
N GLY A 71 15.85 14.88 -10.92
CA GLY A 71 15.50 14.98 -12.35
C GLY A 71 14.44 13.97 -12.86
N LYS A 72 14.09 12.93 -12.08
CA LYS A 72 12.95 12.04 -12.40
C LYS A 72 11.61 12.78 -12.22
N PRO A 73 10.62 12.56 -13.09
CA PRO A 73 9.29 13.09 -12.87
C PRO A 73 8.63 12.44 -11.64
N TRP A 74 7.74 13.18 -10.97
CA TRP A 74 7.20 12.79 -9.66
C TRP A 74 6.44 11.45 -9.65
N TRP A 75 5.86 11.03 -10.78
CA TRP A 75 5.14 9.75 -10.92
C TRP A 75 6.09 8.54 -11.06
N GLU A 76 7.38 8.77 -11.29
CA GLU A 76 8.42 7.72 -11.29
C GLU A 76 9.13 7.63 -9.94
N TRP A 77 8.77 8.48 -8.97
CA TRP A 77 9.29 8.38 -7.61
C TRP A 77 8.64 7.19 -6.91
N SER A 78 9.39 6.53 -6.04
CA SER A 78 8.90 5.48 -5.16
C SER A 78 7.85 6.01 -4.17
N ASN A 79 7.83 7.31 -3.91
CA ASN A 79 6.92 7.95 -2.98
C ASN A 79 6.39 9.29 -3.50
N ALA A 80 5.12 9.59 -3.24
CA ALA A 80 4.48 10.84 -3.69
C ALA A 80 5.18 12.11 -3.20
N THR A 81 5.82 12.06 -2.03
CA THR A 81 6.59 13.17 -1.44
C THR A 81 8.11 13.02 -1.62
N GLY A 82 8.53 11.99 -2.34
CA GLY A 82 9.94 11.60 -2.46
C GLY A 82 10.60 11.24 -1.13
N ASN A 83 11.94 11.29 -1.12
CA ASN A 83 12.78 10.97 0.03
C ASN A 83 13.08 12.18 0.95
N TRP A 84 12.34 13.29 0.82
CA TRP A 84 12.53 14.49 1.66
C TRP A 84 13.97 15.04 1.67
N GLY A 85 14.66 15.00 0.53
CA GLY A 85 16.07 15.40 0.45
C GLY A 85 17.02 14.51 1.27
N GLY A 86 16.64 13.26 1.53
CA GLY A 86 17.39 12.30 2.33
C GLY A 86 16.89 12.16 3.77
N ALA A 87 16.01 13.04 4.24
CA ALA A 87 15.51 13.00 5.61
C ALA A 87 14.71 11.72 5.91
N ARG A 88 13.97 11.18 4.93
CA ARG A 88 13.23 9.92 5.12
C ARG A 88 14.17 8.73 5.29
N THR A 89 15.18 8.58 4.42
CA THR A 89 16.25 7.58 4.61
C THR A 89 16.94 7.75 5.95
N SER A 90 17.29 8.99 6.33
CA SER A 90 17.93 9.24 7.62
C SER A 90 17.07 8.82 8.81
N LEU A 91 15.75 8.93 8.73
CA LEU A 91 14.85 8.47 9.80
C LEU A 91 14.81 6.94 9.86
N ASP A 92 14.72 6.29 8.70
CA ASP A 92 14.72 4.82 8.59
C ASP A 92 16.02 4.19 9.12
N ASP A 93 17.16 4.82 8.83
CA ASP A 93 18.47 4.44 9.35
C ASP A 93 18.54 4.50 10.90
N HIS A 94 17.72 5.37 11.52
CA HIS A 94 17.59 5.49 12.98
C HIS A 94 16.39 4.70 13.55
N GLY A 95 15.75 3.87 12.73
CA GLY A 95 14.67 2.98 13.14
C GLY A 95 13.26 3.56 13.02
N PHE A 96 13.08 4.73 12.41
CA PHE A 96 11.76 5.33 12.21
C PHE A 96 11.32 5.23 10.75
N ALA A 97 10.37 4.36 10.48
CA ALA A 97 9.75 4.24 9.16
C ALA A 97 8.36 4.89 9.16
N PHE A 98 8.15 5.78 8.20
CA PHE A 98 6.89 6.49 7.99
C PHE A 98 6.27 6.04 6.66
N ALA A 99 5.02 5.59 6.73
CA ALA A 99 4.22 5.27 5.56
C ALA A 99 2.88 6.02 5.62
N GLY A 100 2.25 6.15 4.47
CA GLY A 100 0.91 6.68 4.42
C GLY A 100 0.33 6.66 3.02
N SER A 101 -0.98 6.67 2.95
CA SER A 101 -1.73 6.68 1.71
C SER A 101 -2.83 7.73 1.73
N PHE A 102 -3.24 8.15 0.55
CA PHE A 102 -4.38 9.03 0.37
C PHE A 102 -5.24 8.49 -0.76
N THR A 103 -6.50 8.23 -0.46
CA THR A 103 -7.51 7.81 -1.44
C THR A 103 -8.56 8.91 -1.57
N LEU A 104 -8.87 9.29 -2.81
CA LEU A 104 -9.95 10.21 -3.13
C LEU A 104 -10.90 9.54 -4.12
N ASP A 105 -12.15 9.39 -3.70
CA ASP A 105 -13.22 8.86 -4.53
C ASP A 105 -14.19 9.96 -4.90
N TRP A 106 -14.57 10.01 -6.17
CA TRP A 106 -15.60 10.91 -6.68
C TRP A 106 -16.71 10.12 -7.36
N SER A 107 -17.95 10.49 -7.06
CA SER A 107 -19.15 9.86 -7.65
C SER A 107 -20.21 10.91 -7.93
N SER A 108 -21.08 10.65 -8.92
CA SER A 108 -22.19 11.55 -9.25
C SER A 108 -23.42 10.78 -9.73
N VAL A 109 -24.60 11.19 -9.26
CA VAL A 109 -25.89 10.61 -9.66
C VAL A 109 -26.45 11.38 -10.85
N TRP A 110 -26.42 10.75 -12.04
CA TRP A 110 -26.86 11.39 -13.29
C TRP A 110 -28.36 11.26 -13.55
N SER A 111 -28.98 10.16 -13.12
CA SER A 111 -30.41 9.90 -13.28
C SER A 111 -30.91 9.01 -12.14
N GLY A 112 -32.21 9.10 -11.83
CA GLY A 112 -32.80 8.43 -10.67
C GLY A 112 -32.26 8.99 -9.34
N GLY A 113 -32.06 8.09 -8.37
CA GLY A 113 -31.50 8.36 -7.04
C GLY A 113 -32.40 9.17 -6.11
N LEU A 114 -31.90 9.42 -4.90
CA LEU A 114 -32.52 10.30 -3.90
C LEU A 114 -32.10 11.77 -4.11
N ALA A 115 -30.87 12.00 -4.60
CA ALA A 115 -30.34 13.33 -4.91
C ALA A 115 -29.40 13.28 -6.12
N ARG A 116 -29.64 14.12 -7.14
CA ARG A 116 -28.79 14.24 -8.33
C ARG A 116 -27.67 15.25 -8.12
N ARG A 117 -26.58 14.81 -7.49
CA ARG A 117 -25.39 15.63 -7.24
C ARG A 117 -24.12 14.80 -7.30
N ALA A 118 -22.99 15.50 -7.30
CA ALA A 118 -21.68 14.92 -7.12
C ALA A 118 -21.26 14.95 -5.65
N SER A 119 -20.53 13.91 -5.24
CA SER A 119 -20.02 13.72 -3.89
C SER A 119 -18.60 13.16 -3.93
N THR A 120 -17.78 13.58 -2.97
CA THR A 120 -16.39 13.19 -2.80
C THR A 120 -16.19 12.52 -1.46
N ARG A 121 -15.29 11.53 -1.41
CA ARG A 121 -14.84 10.89 -0.19
C ARG A 121 -13.33 10.91 -0.15
N THR A 122 -12.77 11.02 1.05
CA THR A 122 -11.33 10.96 1.28
C THR A 122 -11.00 9.98 2.39
N PHE A 123 -9.91 9.26 2.21
CA PHE A 123 -9.29 8.40 3.22
C PHE A 123 -7.82 8.77 3.32
N VAL A 124 -7.37 9.15 4.51
CA VAL A 124 -5.96 9.33 4.84
C VAL A 124 -5.57 8.20 5.76
N ASP A 125 -4.49 7.52 5.44
CA ASP A 125 -3.90 6.45 6.24
C ASP A 125 -2.45 6.84 6.53
N PHE A 126 -2.03 6.75 7.79
CA PHE A 126 -0.70 7.08 8.22
C PHE A 126 -0.19 6.07 9.24
N ASN A 127 0.97 5.49 8.95
CA ASN A 127 1.58 4.47 9.78
C ASN A 127 2.98 4.91 10.23
N LEU A 128 3.30 4.58 11.47
CA LEU A 128 4.63 4.72 12.06
C LEU A 128 5.09 3.36 12.57
N THR A 129 6.23 2.91 12.04
CA THR A 129 6.94 1.72 12.55
C THR A 129 8.25 2.15 13.19
N LEU A 130 8.53 1.58 14.35
CA LEU A 130 9.75 1.78 15.12
C LEU A 130 10.51 0.46 15.26
N ASP A 131 11.69 0.40 14.67
CA ASP A 131 12.69 -0.65 14.89
C ASP A 131 13.41 -0.37 16.21
N THR A 132 13.15 -1.21 17.22
CA THR A 132 13.69 -0.98 18.56
C THR A 132 15.17 -1.36 18.69
N GLU A 133 15.72 -2.12 17.75
CA GLU A 133 17.15 -2.42 17.71
C GLU A 133 17.93 -1.19 17.25
N LYS A 134 17.50 -0.57 16.14
CA LYS A 134 18.10 0.68 15.65
C LYS A 134 17.91 1.84 16.62
N PHE A 135 16.74 1.96 17.25
CA PHE A 135 16.41 3.10 18.09
C PHE A 135 16.86 2.98 19.56
N LEU A 136 16.69 1.79 20.17
CA LEU A 136 16.95 1.55 21.60
C LEU A 136 18.04 0.51 21.86
N GLY A 137 18.54 -0.18 20.83
CA GLY A 137 19.45 -1.32 20.98
C GLY A 137 18.75 -2.59 21.51
N LEU A 138 17.42 -2.65 21.44
CA LEU A 138 16.65 -3.82 21.85
C LEU A 138 16.44 -4.75 20.64
N GLU A 139 17.17 -5.86 20.62
CA GLU A 139 17.12 -6.80 19.49
C GLU A 139 15.71 -7.38 19.30
N GLY A 140 15.31 -7.49 18.02
CA GLY A 140 14.12 -8.22 17.59
C GLY A 140 12.77 -7.61 17.97
N GLY A 141 12.73 -6.35 18.41
CA GLY A 141 11.48 -5.67 18.77
C GLY A 141 10.99 -4.64 17.73
N THR A 142 9.69 -4.59 17.53
CA THR A 142 9.00 -3.64 16.64
C THR A 142 7.82 -3.02 17.35
N PHE A 143 7.69 -1.69 17.29
CA PHE A 143 6.50 -0.96 17.73
C PHE A 143 5.80 -0.33 16.51
N PHE A 144 4.47 -0.40 16.48
CA PHE A 144 3.67 0.08 15.36
C PHE A 144 2.47 0.89 15.82
N VAL A 145 2.17 1.95 15.07
CA VAL A 145 0.98 2.78 15.23
C VAL A 145 0.37 3.05 13.86
N ASP A 146 -0.94 2.85 13.75
CA ASP A 146 -1.74 3.20 12.59
C ASP A 146 -2.80 4.25 12.97
N PHE A 147 -2.89 5.30 12.17
CA PHE A 147 -3.90 6.33 12.24
C PHE A 147 -4.57 6.50 10.88
N TYR A 148 -5.90 6.57 10.86
CA TYR A 148 -6.61 6.99 9.66
C TYR A 148 -7.68 8.04 9.92
N SER A 149 -7.99 8.77 8.85
CA SER A 149 -9.01 9.82 8.81
C SER A 149 -9.90 9.69 7.58
N THR A 150 -11.21 9.83 7.76
CA THR A 150 -12.22 9.80 6.69
C THR A 150 -13.10 11.05 6.72
N ASN A 151 -13.75 11.36 5.58
CA ASN A 151 -14.89 12.27 5.58
C ASN A 151 -16.21 11.57 5.22
N GLY A 152 -17.26 11.93 5.95
CA GLY A 152 -18.54 11.20 6.02
C GLY A 152 -19.63 11.77 5.14
N ARG A 153 -19.38 11.96 3.84
CA ARG A 153 -20.47 12.22 2.89
C ARG A 153 -20.19 11.55 1.55
N GLY A 154 -20.99 10.54 1.22
CA GLY A 154 -20.79 9.77 0.01
C GLY A 154 -21.99 9.79 -0.93
N GLY A 155 -21.73 9.47 -2.19
CA GLY A 155 -22.75 9.22 -3.20
C GLY A 155 -23.76 8.12 -2.86
N SER A 156 -23.54 7.25 -1.87
CA SER A 156 -24.56 6.24 -1.51
C SER A 156 -25.82 6.84 -0.91
N ASP A 157 -25.69 7.90 -0.11
CA ASP A 157 -26.84 8.68 0.36
C ASP A 157 -27.56 9.39 -0.79
N ASP A 158 -26.82 9.72 -1.86
CA ASP A 158 -27.36 10.38 -3.04
C ASP A 158 -28.09 9.41 -3.96
N ALA A 159 -27.58 8.19 -4.10
CA ALA A 159 -28.22 7.14 -4.89
C ALA A 159 -29.35 6.44 -4.14
N GLY A 160 -29.29 6.41 -2.80
CA GLY A 160 -30.18 5.64 -1.95
C GLY A 160 -29.93 4.14 -2.02
N ASP A 161 -28.67 3.74 -2.22
CA ASP A 161 -28.29 2.35 -2.33
C ASP A 161 -27.91 1.76 -0.95
N PHE A 162 -28.07 0.44 -0.79
CA PHE A 162 -27.73 -0.26 0.46
C PHE A 162 -26.33 -0.88 0.43
N GLN A 163 -25.74 -1.09 -0.76
CA GLN A 163 -24.46 -1.81 -0.89
C GLN A 163 -23.24 -0.95 -0.58
N GLY A 164 -23.35 0.37 -0.72
CA GLY A 164 -22.21 1.28 -0.75
C GLY A 164 -21.54 1.31 -2.13
N PHE A 165 -21.14 2.49 -2.61
CA PHE A 165 -20.30 2.62 -3.80
C PHE A 165 -18.82 2.35 -3.53
N SER A 166 -18.37 2.61 -2.31
CA SER A 166 -16.97 2.70 -1.94
C SER A 166 -16.78 2.18 -0.52
N ASN A 167 -15.69 1.42 -0.31
CA ASN A 167 -15.33 0.86 1.00
C ASN A 167 -14.78 1.91 1.98
N ILE A 168 -14.29 3.05 1.48
CA ILE A 168 -13.81 4.15 2.32
C ILE A 168 -14.94 5.07 2.79
N GLN A 169 -16.18 4.82 2.34
CA GLN A 169 -17.32 5.58 2.81
C GLN A 169 -17.63 5.24 4.26
N THR A 170 -17.78 6.28 5.07
CA THR A 170 -18.20 6.24 6.47
C THR A 170 -19.44 7.11 6.63
N ASP A 171 -20.28 6.81 7.62
CA ASP A 171 -21.52 7.56 7.88
C ASP A 171 -21.24 8.96 8.44
N GLU A 172 -20.07 9.15 9.06
CA GLU A 172 -19.60 10.40 9.64
C GLU A 172 -18.09 10.57 9.41
N ASN A 173 -17.58 11.78 9.63
CA ASN A 173 -16.13 11.99 9.62
C ASN A 173 -15.52 11.20 10.78
N LEU A 174 -14.48 10.42 10.50
CA LEU A 174 -13.82 9.60 11.49
C LEU A 174 -12.34 9.96 11.53
N ASP A 175 -11.81 10.23 12.71
CA ASP A 175 -10.38 10.39 12.97
C ASP A 175 -10.02 9.42 14.09
N GLN A 176 -9.17 8.42 13.81
CA GLN A 176 -8.86 7.41 14.82
C GLN A 176 -7.46 6.81 14.69
N ILE A 177 -6.94 6.39 15.84
CA ILE A 177 -5.85 5.44 15.92
C ILE A 177 -6.48 4.06 15.80
N ALA A 178 -6.19 3.37 14.71
CA ALA A 178 -6.80 2.08 14.39
C ALA A 178 -6.05 0.91 15.02
N GLU A 179 -4.73 1.04 15.12
CA GLU A 179 -3.86 -0.02 15.60
C GLU A 179 -2.69 0.55 16.41
N VAL A 180 -2.39 -0.12 17.52
CA VAL A 180 -1.17 0.12 18.32
C VAL A 180 -0.72 -1.21 18.88
N TRP A 181 0.50 -1.61 18.57
CA TRP A 181 1.08 -2.83 19.15
C TRP A 181 2.60 -2.77 19.27
N TYR A 182 3.11 -3.71 20.06
CA TYR A 182 4.52 -4.03 20.18
C TYR A 182 4.69 -5.54 20.01
N GLU A 183 5.64 -5.95 19.19
CA GLU A 183 6.03 -7.33 18.99
C GLU A 183 7.51 -7.50 19.32
N GLN A 184 7.89 -8.64 19.89
CA GLN A 184 9.29 -8.99 20.15
C GLN A 184 9.53 -10.48 19.90
N TRP A 185 10.58 -10.77 19.13
CA TRP A 185 11.09 -12.13 18.94
C TRP A 185 12.11 -12.47 20.04
N LEU A 186 12.06 -13.71 20.53
CA LEU A 186 12.93 -14.27 21.58
C LEU A 186 13.96 -15.25 21.00
#